data_AF-A0A6B1BBW4-F1
#
_entry.id   AF-A0A6B1BBW4-F1
#
_cell.length_a   1.000
_cell.length_b   1.000
_cell.length_c   1.000
_cell.angle_alpha   90.00
_cell.angle_beta   90.00
_cell.angle_gamma   90.00
#
_symmetry.space_group_name_H-M   'P 1'
#
loop_
_entity.id
_entity.type
_entity.pdbx_description
1 polymer ?
#
loop_
_entity_poly.entity_id
_entity_poly.type
_entity_poly.pdbx_seq_one_letter_code
_entity_poly.pdbx_strand_id
1 'polypeptide(L)'
;MEDYLEVMAELVELKGYATTLDISRYMNVSAPSVTKMLHRLDEGGFLKYEKYHGINLTNKGRKLADSIRQRHGTLLEFFDMLGITGDAANQDAEGIEHHLNPETVFQLRKFITYLKANPKIIEEFGRL
;
A
#
# COMPACT_ATOMS: atom_id res chain seq x y z
N MET A 1 0.00 -10.41 2.69
CA MET A 1 0.37 -10.10 4.11
C MET A 1 0.54 -8.60 4.24
N GLU A 2 1.31 -8.01 3.33
CA GLU A 2 1.38 -6.57 3.13
C GLU A 2 -0.01 -5.97 2.89
N ASP A 3 -0.82 -6.54 1.99
CA ASP A 3 -2.22 -6.17 1.74
C ASP A 3 -3.10 -6.21 3.01
N TYR A 4 -2.89 -7.18 3.90
CA TYR A 4 -3.62 -7.20 5.18
C TYR A 4 -3.21 -6.03 6.08
N LEU A 5 -1.92 -5.65 6.09
CA LEU A 5 -1.45 -4.51 6.88
C LEU A 5 -1.94 -3.19 6.32
N GLU A 6 -2.01 -3.07 5.00
CA GLU A 6 -2.54 -1.89 4.32
C GLU A 6 -4.04 -1.71 4.62
N VAL A 7 -4.85 -2.75 4.41
CA VAL A 7 -6.28 -2.70 4.72
C VAL A 7 -6.52 -2.43 6.20
N MET A 8 -5.72 -3.02 7.08
CA MET A 8 -5.81 -2.71 8.51
C MET A 8 -5.43 -1.26 8.82
N ALA A 9 -4.40 -0.71 8.17
CA ALA A 9 -4.01 0.69 8.33
C ALA A 9 -5.12 1.62 7.86
N GLU A 10 -5.72 1.35 6.70
CA GLU A 10 -6.83 2.13 6.15
C GLU A 10 -8.06 2.08 7.07
N LEU A 11 -8.45 0.89 7.54
CA LEU A 11 -9.56 0.75 8.47
C LEU A 11 -9.29 1.47 9.81
N VAL A 12 -8.08 1.37 10.35
CA VAL A 12 -7.70 2.07 11.58
C VAL A 12 -7.70 3.59 11.38
N GLU A 13 -7.26 4.08 10.23
CA GLU A 13 -7.28 5.51 9.89
C GLU A 13 -8.72 6.03 9.72
N LEU A 14 -9.61 5.26 9.11
CA LEU A 14 -11.00 5.64 8.84
C LEU A 14 -11.87 5.66 10.10
N LYS A 15 -11.72 4.68 11.00
CA LYS A 15 -12.64 4.49 12.15
C LYS A 15 -11.97 4.24 13.51
N GLY A 16 -10.64 4.27 13.57
CA GLY A 16 -9.87 4.11 14.81
C GLY A 16 -9.54 2.67 15.21
N TYR A 17 -10.08 1.65 14.53
CA TYR A 17 -9.80 0.23 14.81
C TYR A 17 -10.07 -0.65 13.59
N ALA A 18 -9.58 -1.89 13.58
CA ALA A 18 -9.97 -2.91 12.60
C ALA A 18 -10.55 -4.15 13.30
N THR A 19 -11.60 -4.76 12.72
CA THR A 19 -12.12 -6.07 13.17
C THR A 19 -11.94 -7.12 12.09
N THR A 20 -11.93 -8.39 12.49
CA THR A 20 -11.88 -9.55 11.58
C THR A 20 -12.99 -9.50 10.54
N LEU A 21 -14.19 -9.04 10.91
CA LEU A 21 -15.33 -8.96 9.99
C LEU A 21 -15.11 -7.90 8.91
N ASP A 22 -14.53 -6.75 9.27
CA ASP A 22 -14.24 -5.69 8.31
C ASP A 22 -13.17 -6.12 7.32
N ILE A 23 -12.08 -6.71 7.83
CA ILE A 23 -10.98 -7.20 7.00
C ILE A 23 -11.49 -8.29 6.05
N SER A 24 -12.31 -9.22 6.55
CA SER A 24 -12.91 -10.29 5.74
C SER A 24 -13.77 -9.74 4.60
N ARG A 25 -14.59 -8.71 4.88
CA ARG A 25 -15.45 -8.07 3.88
C ARG A 25 -14.64 -7.29 2.84
N TYR A 26 -13.66 -6.51 3.30
CA TYR A 26 -12.83 -5.70 2.42
C TYR A 26 -11.97 -6.57 1.49
N MET A 27 -11.30 -7.57 2.06
CA MET A 27 -10.42 -8.47 1.31
C MET A 27 -11.18 -9.54 0.50
N ASN A 28 -12.50 -9.65 0.67
CA ASN A 28 -13.33 -10.72 0.11
C ASN A 28 -12.78 -12.14 0.40
N VAL A 29 -12.39 -12.38 1.65
CA VAL A 29 -11.83 -13.67 2.12
C VAL A 29 -12.57 -14.19 3.35
N SER A 30 -12.47 -15.49 3.61
CA SER A 30 -13.12 -16.12 4.77
C SER A 30 -12.57 -15.63 6.12
N ALA A 31 -13.42 -15.52 7.14
CA ALA A 31 -12.99 -15.15 8.49
C ALA A 31 -11.90 -16.08 9.08
N PRO A 32 -11.91 -17.42 8.88
CA PRO A 32 -10.79 -18.27 9.27
C PRO A 32 -9.46 -17.90 8.60
N SER A 33 -9.48 -17.50 7.32
CA SER A 33 -8.28 -17.03 6.61
C SER A 33 -7.73 -15.76 7.25
N VAL A 34 -8.61 -14.82 7.60
CA VAL A 34 -8.22 -13.59 8.30
C VAL A 34 -7.59 -13.90 9.66
N THR A 35 -8.25 -14.73 10.49
CA THR A 35 -7.72 -15.12 11.81
C THR A 35 -6.32 -15.73 11.71
N LYS A 36 -6.10 -16.61 10.73
CA LYS A 36 -4.78 -17.21 10.49
C LYS A 36 -3.73 -16.17 10.10
N MET A 37 -4.10 -15.17 9.30
CA MET A 37 -3.17 -14.10 8.92
C MET A 37 -2.87 -13.16 10.09
N LEU A 38 -3.89 -12.81 10.89
CA LEU A 38 -3.72 -11.98 12.08
C LEU A 38 -2.76 -12.62 13.08
N HIS A 39 -2.84 -13.95 13.27
CA HIS A 39 -1.89 -14.68 14.11
C HIS A 39 -0.44 -14.53 13.61
N ARG A 40 -0.21 -14.68 12.32
CA ARG A 40 1.14 -14.50 11.72
C ARG A 40 1.66 -13.08 11.88
N LEU A 41 0.79 -12.08 11.72
CA LEU A 41 1.13 -10.68 11.89
C LEU A 41 1.45 -10.34 13.36
N ASP A 42 0.75 -10.96 14.32
CA ASP A 42 1.01 -10.86 15.76
C ASP A 42 2.36 -11.48 16.12
N GLU A 43 2.62 -12.71 15.68
CA GLU A 43 3.92 -13.40 15.83
C GLU A 43 5.08 -12.59 15.21
N GLY A 44 4.81 -11.90 14.10
CA GLY A 44 5.75 -10.99 13.44
C GLY A 44 5.90 -9.62 14.14
N GLY A 45 5.11 -9.34 15.18
CA GLY A 45 5.12 -8.08 15.93
C GLY A 45 4.57 -6.87 15.18
N PHE A 46 3.76 -7.09 14.14
CA PHE A 46 3.19 -6.01 13.32
C PHE A 46 1.87 -5.47 13.86
N LEU A 47 1.15 -6.26 14.65
CA LEU A 47 -0.10 -5.85 15.29
C LEU A 47 -0.12 -6.23 16.76
N LYS A 48 -1.11 -5.72 17.48
CA LYS A 48 -1.49 -6.14 18.83
C LYS A 48 -3.00 -6.21 18.93
N TYR A 49 -3.48 -7.18 19.69
CA TYR A 49 -4.88 -7.25 20.08
C TYR A 49 -5.11 -6.48 21.38
N GLU A 50 -6.01 -5.50 21.36
CA GLU A 50 -6.38 -4.72 22.54
C GLU A 50 -7.84 -4.99 22.91
N LYS A 51 -8.06 -5.40 24.15
CA LYS A 51 -9.41 -5.63 24.69
C LYS A 51 -10.22 -4.34 24.56
N TYR A 52 -11.41 -4.45 23.97
CA TYR A 52 -12.33 -3.34 23.64
C TYR A 52 -11.92 -2.40 22.48
N HIS A 53 -10.68 -2.46 22.00
CA HIS A 53 -10.17 -1.58 20.92
C HIS A 53 -9.88 -2.34 19.62
N GLY A 54 -10.06 -3.66 19.61
CA GLY A 54 -9.90 -4.47 18.42
C GLY A 54 -8.43 -4.66 18.05
N ILE A 55 -8.15 -4.69 16.75
CA ILE A 55 -6.81 -4.94 16.22
C ILE A 55 -6.15 -3.60 15.91
N ASN A 56 -4.99 -3.37 16.53
CA ASN A 56 -4.18 -2.16 16.34
C ASN A 56 -2.81 -2.51 15.75
N LEU A 57 -2.33 -1.67 14.83
CA LEU A 57 -0.97 -1.80 14.30
C LEU A 57 0.05 -1.38 15.36
N THR A 58 1.18 -2.08 15.43
CA THR A 58 2.35 -1.60 16.15
C THR A 58 3.06 -0.52 15.34
N ASN A 59 4.09 0.12 15.92
CA ASN A 59 4.96 1.01 15.15
C ASN A 59 5.66 0.30 13.99
N LYS A 60 5.94 -1.01 14.14
CA LYS A 60 6.51 -1.83 13.05
C LYS A 60 5.48 -2.07 11.94
N GLY A 61 4.24 -2.41 12.31
CA GLY A 61 3.12 -2.56 11.37
C GLY A 61 2.84 -1.28 10.60
N ARG A 62 2.73 -0.15 11.30
CA ARG A 62 2.54 1.18 10.69
C ARG A 62 3.64 1.52 9.69
N LYS A 63 4.91 1.38 10.07
CA LYS A 63 6.03 1.65 9.15
C LYS A 63 5.99 0.80 7.88
N LEU A 64 5.56 -0.46 7.98
CA LEU A 64 5.44 -1.31 6.81
C LEU A 64 4.25 -0.88 5.93
N ALA A 65 3.09 -0.63 6.53
CA ALA A 65 1.92 -0.10 5.81
C ALA A 65 2.23 1.25 5.12
N ASP A 66 2.90 2.17 5.81
CA ASP A 66 3.34 3.45 5.25
C ASP A 66 4.31 3.25 4.08
N SER A 67 5.22 2.27 4.19
CA SER A 67 6.14 1.94 3.09
C SER A 67 5.39 1.39 1.87
N ILE A 68 4.33 0.59 2.06
CA ILE A 68 3.52 0.04 0.97
C ILE A 68 2.76 1.17 0.28
N ARG A 69 2.05 1.99 1.05
CA ARG A 69 1.33 3.18 0.56
C ARG A 69 2.24 4.15 -0.20
N GLN A 70 3.49 4.32 0.25
CA GLN A 70 4.48 5.12 -0.46
C GLN A 70 4.87 4.53 -1.81
N ARG A 71 5.01 3.20 -1.91
CA ARG A 71 5.28 2.51 -3.19
C ARG A 71 4.10 2.67 -4.13
N HIS A 72 2.88 2.45 -3.65
CA HIS A 72 1.64 2.66 -4.38
C HIS A 72 1.60 4.06 -5.01
N GLY A 73 1.74 5.10 -4.18
CA GLY A 73 1.70 6.48 -4.65
C GLY A 73 2.82 6.83 -5.63
N THR A 74 4.02 6.26 -5.44
CA THR A 74 5.14 6.44 -6.38
C THR A 74 4.81 5.83 -7.76
N LEU A 75 4.18 4.66 -7.78
CA LEU A 75 3.77 3.99 -9.01
C LEU A 75 2.65 4.76 -9.72
N LEU A 76 1.62 5.19 -8.98
CA LEU A 76 0.54 6.01 -9.54
C LEU A 76 1.08 7.30 -10.16
N GLU A 77 1.99 7.99 -9.47
CA GLU A 77 2.62 9.20 -9.99
C GLU A 77 3.43 8.93 -11.26
N PHE A 78 4.14 7.80 -11.31
CA PHE A 78 4.86 7.38 -12.51
C PHE A 78 3.92 7.05 -13.67
N PHE A 79 2.84 6.31 -13.41
CA PHE A 79 1.85 5.95 -14.43
C PHE A 79 1.12 7.17 -14.99
N ASP A 80 0.77 8.13 -14.14
CA ASP A 80 0.18 9.41 -14.57
C ASP A 80 1.10 10.15 -15.55
N MET A 81 2.42 10.17 -15.29
CA MET A 81 3.41 10.75 -16.24
C MET A 81 3.47 10.02 -17.58
N LEU A 82 3.10 8.74 -17.62
CA LEU A 82 3.00 7.96 -18.85
C LEU A 82 1.62 8.08 -19.52
N GLY A 83 0.69 8.85 -18.94
CA GLY A 83 -0.70 8.96 -19.40
C GLY A 83 -1.58 7.76 -19.05
N ILE A 84 -1.13 6.88 -18.16
CA ILE A 84 -1.88 5.72 -17.66
C ILE A 84 -2.65 6.16 -16.42
N THR A 85 -3.98 6.14 -16.49
CA THR A 85 -4.85 6.67 -15.43
C THR A 85 -6.00 5.73 -15.11
N GLY A 86 -6.74 6.02 -14.03
CA GLY A 86 -7.93 5.28 -13.63
C GLY A 86 -7.62 3.86 -13.15
N ASP A 87 -8.52 2.93 -13.46
CA ASP A 87 -8.48 1.55 -12.94
C ASP A 87 -7.20 0.81 -13.36
N ALA A 88 -6.69 1.06 -14.56
CA ALA A 88 -5.47 0.43 -15.05
C ALA A 88 -4.25 0.80 -14.18
N ALA A 89 -4.08 2.09 -13.87
CA ALA A 89 -2.99 2.56 -13.03
C ALA A 89 -3.05 1.97 -11.61
N ASN A 90 -4.25 1.92 -11.02
CA ASN A 90 -4.44 1.36 -9.68
C ASN A 90 -4.17 -0.14 -9.64
N GLN A 91 -4.73 -0.91 -10.58
CA GLN A 91 -4.52 -2.37 -10.64
C GLN A 91 -3.05 -2.73 -10.86
N ASP A 92 -2.37 -2.02 -11.75
CA ASP A 92 -0.95 -2.25 -11.99
C ASP A 92 -0.11 -1.85 -10.76
N ALA A 93 -0.46 -0.75 -10.07
CA ALA A 93 0.23 -0.33 -8.86
C ALA A 93 0.09 -1.36 -7.73
N GLU A 94 -1.13 -1.81 -7.44
CA GLU A 94 -1.42 -2.87 -6.45
C GLU A 94 -0.64 -4.16 -6.73
N GLY A 95 -0.55 -4.56 -8.01
CA GLY A 95 0.20 -5.77 -8.39
C GLY A 95 1.71 -5.62 -8.20
N ILE A 96 2.26 -4.43 -8.47
CA ILE A 96 3.71 -4.21 -8.54
C ILE A 96 4.31 -3.83 -7.17
N GLU A 97 3.60 -3.06 -6.35
CA GLU A 97 4.16 -2.45 -5.13
C GLU A 97 4.74 -3.44 -4.11
N HIS A 98 4.16 -4.64 -4.01
CA HIS A 98 4.59 -5.69 -3.10
C HIS A 98 5.86 -6.41 -3.57
N HIS A 99 6.26 -6.19 -4.83
CA HIS A 99 7.37 -6.87 -5.48
C HIS A 99 8.58 -5.96 -5.71
N LEU A 100 8.48 -4.67 -5.36
CA LEU A 100 9.58 -3.72 -5.54
C LEU A 100 10.57 -3.73 -4.38
N ASN A 101 11.86 -3.78 -4.72
CA ASN A 101 12.92 -3.51 -3.76
C ASN A 101 12.91 -2.03 -3.37
N PRO A 102 13.18 -1.69 -2.09
CA PRO A 102 13.34 -0.30 -1.66
C PRO A 102 14.29 0.54 -2.54
N GLU A 103 15.38 -0.04 -3.06
CA GLU A 103 16.31 0.65 -3.97
C GLU A 103 15.63 1.03 -5.30
N THR A 104 14.80 0.15 -5.86
CA THR A 104 14.05 0.43 -7.08
C THR A 104 13.10 1.61 -6.89
N VAL A 105 12.36 1.62 -5.77
CA VAL A 105 11.43 2.69 -5.42
C VAL A 105 12.18 4.00 -5.23
N PHE A 106 13.35 3.96 -4.58
CA PHE A 106 14.20 5.13 -4.39
C PHE A 106 14.67 5.73 -5.72
N GLN A 107 15.20 4.92 -6.64
CA GLN A 107 15.61 5.42 -7.95
C GLN A 107 14.42 5.91 -8.78
N LEU A 108 13.27 5.23 -8.70
CA LEU A 108 12.04 5.65 -9.38
C LEU A 108 11.58 7.03 -8.89
N ARG A 109 11.57 7.26 -7.57
CA ARG A 109 11.23 8.59 -7.00
C ARG A 109 12.20 9.68 -7.46
N LYS A 110 13.50 9.39 -7.55
CA LYS A 110 14.48 10.34 -8.11
C LYS A 110 14.20 10.63 -9.58
N PHE A 111 13.84 9.61 -10.36
CA PHE A 111 13.51 9.75 -11.77
C PHE A 111 12.25 10.61 -11.97
N ILE A 112 11.17 10.30 -11.25
CA ILE A 112 9.94 11.10 -11.17
C ILE A 112 10.26 12.57 -10.83
N THR A 113 11.09 12.80 -9.80
CA THR A 113 11.50 14.15 -9.38
C THR A 113 12.24 14.89 -10.50
N TYR A 114 13.14 14.20 -11.20
CA TYR A 114 13.85 14.75 -12.35
C TYR A 114 12.89 15.11 -13.49
N LEU A 115 11.94 14.24 -13.84
CA LEU A 115 10.95 14.51 -14.88
C LEU A 115 10.07 15.72 -14.53
N LYS A 116 9.61 15.83 -13.27
CA LYS A 116 8.85 17.01 -12.80
C LYS A 116 9.63 18.31 -12.90
N ALA A 117 10.94 18.26 -12.64
CA ALA A 117 11.82 19.43 -12.79
C ALA A 117 12.10 19.78 -14.27
N ASN A 118 11.81 18.87 -15.20
CA ASN A 118 12.07 19.02 -16.64
C ASN A 118 10.81 18.72 -17.48
N PRO A 119 9.74 19.53 -17.37
CA PRO A 119 8.43 19.23 -17.96
C PRO A 119 8.47 19.04 -19.49
N LYS A 120 9.42 19.68 -20.19
CA LYS A 120 9.63 19.49 -21.63
C LYS A 120 9.85 18.04 -22.02
N ILE A 121 10.53 17.24 -21.18
CA ILE A 121 10.78 15.82 -21.45
C ILE A 121 9.46 15.05 -21.47
N ILE A 122 8.56 15.35 -20.52
CA ILE A 122 7.23 14.73 -20.45
C ILE A 122 6.39 15.15 -21.66
N GLU A 123 6.41 16.43 -22.02
CA GLU A 123 5.70 16.95 -23.21
C GLU A 123 6.20 16.33 -24.51
N GLU A 124 7.51 16.13 -24.66
CA GLU A 124 8.12 15.48 -25.82
C GLU A 124 7.75 14.00 -25.89
N PHE A 125 7.79 13.30 -24.76
CA PHE A 125 7.38 11.90 -24.67
C PHE A 125 5.90 11.71 -25.06
N GLY A 126 5.00 12.57 -24.57
CA GLY A 126 3.57 12.49 -24.88
C GLY A 126 3.20 12.80 -26.34
N ARG A 127 4.17 13.21 -27.18
CA ARG A 127 3.96 13.42 -28.63
C ARG A 127 4.38 12.22 -29.49
N LEU A 128 5.03 11.21 -28.91
CA LEU A 128 5.40 9.95 -29.57
C LEU A 128 4.16 9.07 -29.79
#